data_AF-A0A1G3AN49-F1
#
_entry.id   AF-A0A1G3AN49-F1
#
_cell.length_a   1.000
_cell.length_b   1.000
_cell.length_c   1.000
_cell.angle_alpha   90.00
_cell.angle_beta   90.00
_cell.angle_gamma   90.00
#
_symmetry.space_group_name_H-M   'P 1'
#
loop_
_entity.id
_entity.type
_entity.pdbx_description
1 polymer ?
#
loop_
_entity_poly.entity_id
_entity_poly.type
_entity_poly.pdbx_seq_one_letter_code
_entity_poly.pdbx_strand_id
1 'polypeptide(L)'
;MADTPPSESKTDAKPEPKTEAAAQEKPVAKQEKPAAKAAKRAAVTGTIAIEERRPAGRFGRAIHGLLRQTPSWLVSMVVHVVVLLLLALMTLPPPVVEDARQLVVAPGKDEQLEEIIEELVDEPLEEIAVTNMVFESQVEQEVMDVSPFDEMEAAAVSVELSDFGLEHAPKADLLNQVGAFSGNALDGRGSGKAKLVVSAGGNEGSERAVALGLKWLAEHQLPDGGWSFNHTLCPRCNGQCRNPGNLAEARNGATGMALLPFLGAGQTHKTGMYKDQVKAGLYFLVNHMNVSAQGGSMYEGGGSMYSHGIASIVLCEAYAMTHDKGLYAPAQQALNFIAYAQDPVGGGWRYTPRQAGDTSVVGWQIMAMKSGHMGYLRVPPITVQKAFRFLDSVQANNGANYGYTDPGSGEATTAIGLLCRMYLGWNKENPALERGVQWISEQGPSPSNMYYNYYATQVMRHWEGDAWKKWNAAMRDQLVSSQGLKGHEEGSWVMPAGHVSDRGGRLYCTSMATMI
;
A
#
# COMPACT_ATOMS: atom_id res chain seq x y z
N MET A 1 52.54 -8.23 9.82
CA MET A 1 53.82 -8.71 9.26
C MET A 1 53.79 -10.21 9.36
N ALA A 2 54.09 -10.90 8.25
CA ALA A 2 53.60 -12.26 7.95
C ALA A 2 52.06 -12.24 7.88
N ASP A 3 51.41 -11.91 6.75
CA ASP A 3 51.77 -12.00 5.31
C ASP A 3 51.78 -13.41 4.71
N THR A 4 51.13 -13.53 3.55
CA THR A 4 50.64 -14.76 2.90
C THR A 4 51.60 -15.27 1.81
N PRO A 5 51.64 -16.60 1.53
CA PRO A 5 52.13 -17.14 0.25
C PRO A 5 50.98 -17.64 -0.67
N PRO A 6 51.15 -17.68 -2.01
CA PRO A 6 50.05 -17.90 -2.97
C PRO A 6 50.22 -19.13 -3.91
N SER A 7 49.40 -19.19 -4.98
CA SER A 7 49.55 -20.00 -6.23
C SER A 7 49.19 -21.50 -6.12
N GLU A 8 48.78 -22.23 -7.17
CA GLU A 8 48.26 -21.87 -8.51
C GLU A 8 47.45 -23.04 -9.11
N SER A 9 46.73 -22.82 -10.22
CA SER A 9 45.93 -23.85 -10.91
C SER A 9 46.68 -24.56 -12.05
N LYS A 10 46.34 -25.83 -12.33
CA LYS A 10 46.62 -26.51 -13.61
C LYS A 10 45.50 -27.47 -14.02
N THR A 11 45.40 -27.69 -15.33
CA THR A 11 44.36 -28.44 -16.04
C THR A 11 44.95 -29.60 -16.87
N ASP A 12 44.08 -30.33 -17.57
CA ASP A 12 44.39 -31.25 -18.69
C ASP A 12 45.04 -32.61 -18.31
N ALA A 13 44.94 -33.69 -19.11
CA ALA A 13 44.49 -33.81 -20.50
C ALA A 13 43.78 -35.15 -20.85
N LYS A 14 43.30 -35.24 -22.10
CA LYS A 14 42.75 -36.40 -22.83
C LYS A 14 43.77 -37.57 -22.95
N PRO A 15 43.36 -38.80 -23.34
CA PRO A 15 43.50 -39.15 -24.77
C PRO A 15 42.43 -40.08 -25.39
N GLU A 16 42.46 -40.16 -26.71
CA GLU A 16 41.77 -41.11 -27.63
C GLU A 16 42.77 -42.23 -28.04
N PRO A 17 42.38 -43.42 -28.55
CA PRO A 17 42.10 -43.56 -30.00
C PRO A 17 41.25 -44.78 -30.50
N LYS A 18 40.80 -44.72 -31.78
CA LYS A 18 40.88 -45.68 -32.95
C LYS A 18 40.95 -47.23 -32.73
N THR A 19 40.55 -48.15 -33.63
CA THR A 19 39.95 -48.15 -35.01
C THR A 19 39.37 -49.56 -35.36
N GLU A 20 38.54 -49.65 -36.44
CA GLU A 20 38.42 -50.80 -37.38
C GLU A 20 37.87 -52.17 -36.88
N ALA A 21 37.32 -53.11 -37.69
CA ALA A 21 36.75 -53.11 -39.07
C ALA A 21 35.97 -54.43 -39.35
N ALA A 22 35.61 -54.67 -40.63
CA ALA A 22 35.18 -55.93 -41.27
C ALA A 22 33.65 -56.27 -41.33
N ALA A 23 33.30 -57.12 -42.31
CA ALA A 23 31.95 -57.48 -42.76
C ALA A 23 31.93 -58.93 -43.35
N GLN A 24 30.83 -59.34 -43.99
CA GLN A 24 30.49 -60.64 -44.65
C GLN A 24 29.52 -61.55 -43.84
N GLU A 25 28.80 -62.52 -44.43
CA GLU A 25 27.91 -62.50 -45.62
C GLU A 25 27.10 -63.82 -45.72
N LYS A 26 25.75 -63.77 -45.71
CA LYS A 26 24.83 -64.77 -46.36
C LYS A 26 24.97 -66.24 -45.82
N PRO A 27 24.36 -67.32 -46.41
CA PRO A 27 23.43 -67.44 -47.56
C PRO A 27 22.18 -68.39 -47.38
N VAL A 28 21.25 -68.35 -48.38
CA VAL A 28 20.42 -69.48 -48.91
C VAL A 28 19.37 -70.17 -47.98
N ALA A 29 18.23 -70.76 -48.39
CA ALA A 29 17.19 -70.58 -49.44
C ALA A 29 15.94 -71.46 -49.02
N LYS A 30 14.93 -71.95 -49.78
CA LYS A 30 14.44 -71.98 -51.19
C LYS A 30 12.89 -72.22 -51.15
N GLN A 31 12.05 -71.80 -52.12
CA GLN A 31 11.41 -72.58 -53.23
C GLN A 31 10.75 -73.96 -52.87
N GLU A 32 9.58 -74.39 -53.39
CA GLU A 32 8.71 -73.89 -54.50
C GLU A 32 7.28 -74.53 -54.60
N LYS A 33 6.24 -73.73 -55.01
CA LYS A 33 5.13 -74.04 -56.00
C LYS A 33 4.17 -75.27 -55.81
N PRO A 34 3.14 -75.51 -56.68
CA PRO A 34 2.29 -74.63 -57.54
C PRO A 34 0.75 -74.94 -57.60
N ALA A 35 -0.06 -74.02 -58.17
CA ALA A 35 -1.28 -74.26 -59.01
C ALA A 35 -2.56 -74.95 -58.40
N ALA A 36 -3.75 -75.01 -59.05
CA ALA A 36 -4.54 -74.01 -59.84
C ALA A 36 -5.99 -74.51 -60.16
N LYS A 37 -6.91 -73.58 -60.54
CA LYS A 37 -8.17 -73.73 -61.35
C LYS A 37 -9.47 -74.39 -60.80
N ALA A 38 -10.50 -73.52 -60.63
CA ALA A 38 -11.75 -73.44 -61.44
C ALA A 38 -13.13 -74.09 -61.05
N ALA A 39 -14.17 -73.23 -61.09
CA ALA A 39 -15.49 -73.35 -61.78
C ALA A 39 -16.84 -73.72 -61.08
N LYS A 40 -17.73 -72.69 -61.02
CA LYS A 40 -19.18 -72.62 -61.40
C LYS A 40 -20.35 -73.25 -60.56
N ARG A 41 -21.31 -72.36 -60.23
CA ARG A 41 -22.82 -72.47 -60.13
C ARG A 41 -23.43 -73.46 -59.10
N ALA A 42 -24.28 -73.06 -58.14
CA ALA A 42 -25.66 -72.49 -58.17
C ALA A 42 -26.77 -73.60 -58.29
N ALA A 43 -27.99 -73.53 -57.71
CA ALA A 43 -28.75 -72.51 -56.95
C ALA A 43 -29.95 -73.13 -56.15
N VAL A 44 -30.70 -72.33 -55.33
CA VAL A 44 -32.18 -72.44 -55.05
C VAL A 44 -32.66 -73.69 -54.24
N THR A 45 -33.63 -73.75 -53.30
CA THR A 45 -34.60 -72.88 -52.53
C THR A 45 -34.91 -73.62 -51.19
N GLY A 46 -35.65 -73.16 -50.16
CA GLY A 46 -36.46 -71.96 -49.85
C GLY A 46 -37.52 -72.28 -48.75
N THR A 47 -38.20 -71.28 -48.14
CA THR A 47 -39.41 -71.37 -47.25
C THR A 47 -39.32 -72.20 -45.93
N ILE A 48 -39.95 -71.89 -44.77
CA ILE A 48 -40.84 -70.82 -44.23
C ILE A 48 -40.42 -70.55 -42.75
N ALA A 49 -40.82 -69.42 -42.14
CA ALA A 49 -40.35 -68.96 -40.82
C ALA A 49 -41.32 -69.20 -39.64
N ILE A 50 -40.79 -69.26 -38.41
CA ILE A 50 -41.49 -69.01 -37.13
C ILE A 50 -40.59 -68.18 -36.20
N GLU A 51 -41.22 -67.28 -35.44
CA GLU A 51 -40.76 -66.49 -34.27
C GLU A 51 -39.66 -65.42 -34.40
N GLU A 52 -39.90 -64.32 -33.65
CA GLU A 52 -39.18 -63.06 -33.71
C GLU A 52 -38.49 -62.77 -32.36
N ARG A 53 -37.15 -62.80 -32.33
CA ARG A 53 -36.38 -62.07 -31.31
C ARG A 53 -35.80 -60.80 -31.91
N ARG A 54 -36.33 -59.66 -31.46
CA ARG A 54 -35.95 -58.31 -31.90
C ARG A 54 -34.43 -58.08 -31.78
N PRO A 55 -33.72 -57.69 -32.85
CA PRO A 55 -32.33 -57.26 -32.74
C PRO A 55 -32.24 -55.91 -32.03
N ALA A 56 -31.35 -55.80 -31.05
CA ALA A 56 -31.15 -54.57 -30.29
C ALA A 56 -30.48 -53.46 -31.14
N GLY A 57 -30.91 -52.21 -30.94
CA GLY A 57 -30.15 -51.02 -31.32
C GLY A 57 -30.18 -50.62 -32.80
N ARG A 58 -30.88 -49.53 -33.11
CA ARG A 58 -30.81 -48.81 -34.41
C ARG A 58 -29.38 -48.36 -34.76
N PHE A 59 -28.51 -48.25 -33.75
CA PHE A 59 -27.12 -47.79 -33.80
C PHE A 59 -26.17 -48.72 -34.57
N GLY A 60 -26.21 -50.03 -34.33
CA GLY A 60 -25.23 -50.98 -34.90
C GLY A 60 -25.25 -51.04 -36.42
N ARG A 61 -26.41 -50.78 -37.03
CA ARG A 61 -26.57 -50.73 -38.50
C ARG A 61 -26.05 -49.43 -39.13
N ALA A 62 -25.90 -48.35 -38.34
CA ALA A 62 -25.37 -47.07 -38.82
C ALA A 62 -23.83 -47.07 -38.86
N ILE A 63 -23.17 -47.57 -37.81
CA ILE A 63 -21.70 -47.60 -37.69
C ILE A 63 -21.06 -48.34 -38.88
N HIS A 64 -21.63 -49.49 -39.26
CA HIS A 64 -21.09 -50.31 -40.35
C HIS A 64 -21.29 -49.69 -41.76
N GLY A 65 -22.21 -48.74 -41.89
CA GLY A 65 -22.37 -47.93 -43.11
C GLY A 65 -21.35 -46.79 -43.18
N LEU A 66 -21.16 -46.07 -42.07
CA LEU A 66 -20.28 -44.90 -41.98
C LEU A 66 -18.82 -45.25 -42.29
N LEU A 67 -18.33 -46.38 -41.75
CA LEU A 67 -16.99 -46.92 -42.00
C LEU A 67 -16.70 -47.27 -43.47
N ARG A 68 -17.73 -47.30 -44.34
CA ARG A 68 -17.57 -47.60 -45.78
C ARG A 68 -17.55 -46.35 -46.67
N GLN A 69 -17.68 -45.16 -46.08
CA GLN A 69 -17.67 -43.86 -46.77
C GLN A 69 -16.56 -42.91 -46.27
N THR A 70 -15.92 -43.20 -45.14
CA THR A 70 -14.79 -42.43 -44.61
C THR A 70 -13.54 -42.55 -45.50
N PRO A 71 -12.93 -41.44 -45.95
CA PRO A 71 -11.65 -41.47 -46.68
C PRO A 71 -10.52 -42.10 -45.85
N SER A 72 -9.60 -42.78 -46.53
CA SER A 72 -8.45 -43.44 -45.90
C SER A 72 -7.53 -42.49 -45.11
N TRP A 73 -7.43 -41.22 -45.52
CA TRP A 73 -6.66 -40.20 -44.79
C TRP A 73 -7.26 -39.90 -43.40
N LEU A 74 -8.59 -39.94 -43.25
CA LEU A 74 -9.25 -39.68 -41.97
C LEU A 74 -9.05 -40.86 -41.01
N VAL A 75 -9.14 -42.09 -41.52
CA VAL A 75 -8.81 -43.30 -40.74
C VAL A 75 -7.34 -43.28 -40.32
N SER A 76 -6.43 -42.89 -41.21
CA SER A 76 -5.00 -42.72 -40.90
C SER A 76 -4.78 -41.65 -39.82
N MET A 77 -5.44 -40.49 -39.92
CA MET A 77 -5.38 -39.43 -38.91
C MET A 77 -5.82 -39.94 -37.53
N VAL A 78 -6.96 -40.62 -37.43
CA VAL A 78 -7.45 -41.18 -36.16
C VAL A 78 -6.47 -42.20 -35.59
N VAL A 79 -5.89 -43.07 -36.42
CA VAL A 79 -4.85 -44.03 -35.96
C VAL A 79 -3.61 -43.30 -35.45
N HIS A 80 -3.13 -42.27 -36.13
CA HIS A 80 -1.96 -41.48 -35.67
C HIS A 80 -2.26 -40.73 -34.36
N VAL A 81 -3.46 -40.15 -34.20
CA VAL A 81 -3.89 -39.52 -32.93
C VAL A 81 -3.92 -40.55 -31.80
N VAL A 82 -4.47 -41.75 -32.02
CA VAL A 82 -4.46 -42.82 -31.01
C VAL A 82 -3.04 -43.29 -30.68
N VAL A 83 -2.15 -43.42 -31.67
CA VAL A 83 -0.73 -43.76 -31.44
C VAL A 83 0.00 -42.67 -30.65
N LEU A 84 -0.26 -41.39 -30.93
CA LEU A 84 0.30 -40.27 -30.16
C LEU A 84 -0.23 -40.22 -28.71
N LEU A 85 -1.50 -40.52 -28.49
CA LEU A 85 -2.09 -40.62 -27.15
C LEU A 85 -1.52 -41.82 -26.37
N LEU A 86 -1.32 -42.98 -27.01
CA LEU A 86 -0.66 -44.14 -26.40
C LEU A 86 0.81 -43.87 -26.09
N LEU A 87 1.54 -43.17 -26.98
CA LEU A 87 2.90 -42.72 -26.70
C LEU A 87 2.93 -41.76 -25.52
N ALA A 88 2.04 -40.76 -25.46
CA ALA A 88 1.94 -39.85 -24.31
C ALA A 88 1.66 -40.60 -22.99
N LEU A 89 0.77 -41.60 -23.02
CA LEU A 89 0.50 -42.48 -21.87
C LEU A 89 1.67 -43.40 -21.46
N MET A 90 2.68 -43.57 -22.32
CA MET A 90 3.89 -44.35 -22.02
C MET A 90 5.13 -43.50 -21.73
N THR A 91 5.17 -42.23 -22.16
CA THR A 91 6.35 -41.35 -22.00
C THR A 91 6.15 -40.23 -20.99
N LEU A 92 4.91 -39.83 -20.69
CA LEU A 92 4.63 -38.98 -19.54
C LEU A 92 4.71 -39.83 -18.26
N PRO A 93 5.43 -39.39 -17.22
CA PRO A 93 5.31 -40.02 -15.91
C PRO A 93 3.85 -39.88 -15.43
N PRO A 94 3.32 -40.84 -14.64
CA PRO A 94 2.02 -40.65 -14.01
C PRO A 94 2.05 -39.34 -13.20
N PRO A 95 0.97 -38.53 -13.22
CA PRO A 95 0.93 -37.32 -12.43
C PRO A 95 1.21 -37.68 -10.97
N VAL A 96 2.12 -36.94 -10.34
CA VAL A 96 2.37 -37.08 -8.90
C VAL A 96 1.04 -36.77 -8.23
N VAL A 97 0.42 -37.80 -7.65
CA VAL A 97 -0.74 -37.63 -6.77
C VAL A 97 -0.17 -37.06 -5.48
N GLU A 98 0.03 -35.74 -5.46
CA GLU A 98 0.07 -35.03 -4.19
C GLU A 98 -1.25 -35.33 -3.48
N ASP A 99 -1.11 -35.90 -2.28
CA ASP A 99 -2.24 -36.21 -1.42
C ASP A 99 -3.09 -34.96 -1.23
N ALA A 100 -4.40 -35.11 -1.07
CA ALA A 100 -5.35 -33.99 -1.03
C ALA A 100 -5.29 -33.20 0.30
N ARG A 101 -4.11 -32.70 0.65
CA ARG A 101 -3.92 -31.54 1.51
C ARG A 101 -4.56 -30.37 0.79
N GLN A 102 -5.81 -30.14 1.17
CA GLN A 102 -6.62 -28.95 0.93
C GLN A 102 -5.73 -27.71 0.80
N LEU A 103 -5.42 -27.32 -0.43
CA LEU A 103 -4.83 -26.03 -0.74
C LEU A 103 -5.91 -24.98 -0.49
N VAL A 104 -6.05 -24.61 0.78
CA VAL A 104 -6.26 -23.21 1.14
C VAL A 104 -5.05 -22.49 0.56
N VAL A 105 -5.21 -22.04 -0.69
CA VAL A 105 -4.43 -20.92 -1.20
C VAL A 105 -4.83 -19.76 -0.29
N ALA A 106 -4.04 -19.53 0.76
CA ALA A 106 -4.06 -18.25 1.42
C ALA A 106 -3.80 -17.22 0.31
N PRO A 107 -4.66 -16.21 0.13
CA PRO A 107 -4.42 -15.18 -0.88
C PRO A 107 -3.04 -14.57 -0.63
N GLY A 108 -2.41 -14.05 -1.70
CA GLY A 108 -1.17 -13.30 -1.56
C GLY A 108 -1.32 -12.22 -0.49
N LYS A 109 -0.23 -11.84 0.20
CA LYS A 109 -0.29 -10.81 1.26
C LYS A 109 -0.94 -9.50 0.80
N ASP A 110 -0.84 -9.22 -0.50
CA ASP A 110 -1.44 -8.08 -1.20
C ASP A 110 -2.93 -8.31 -1.51
N GLU A 111 -3.34 -9.52 -1.90
CA GLU A 111 -4.77 -9.88 -2.07
C GLU A 111 -5.49 -9.82 -0.71
N GLN A 112 -4.85 -10.33 0.36
CA GLN A 112 -5.28 -10.14 1.76
C GLN A 112 -5.16 -8.67 2.24
N LEU A 113 -4.68 -7.74 1.44
CA LEU A 113 -4.65 -6.31 1.74
C LEU A 113 -5.70 -5.54 0.93
N GLU A 114 -6.10 -6.05 -0.23
CA GLU A 114 -7.23 -5.53 -1.03
C GLU A 114 -8.57 -5.92 -0.36
N GLU A 115 -8.81 -7.23 -0.15
CA GLU A 115 -10.07 -7.77 0.40
C GLU A 115 -10.41 -7.20 1.79
N ILE A 116 -9.40 -6.99 2.64
CA ILE A 116 -9.57 -6.50 4.03
C ILE A 116 -9.66 -4.96 4.13
N ILE A 117 -9.21 -4.21 3.11
CA ILE A 117 -9.44 -2.75 3.06
C ILE A 117 -10.81 -2.43 2.44
N GLU A 118 -11.35 -3.32 1.60
CA GLU A 118 -12.77 -3.29 1.21
C GLU A 118 -13.69 -3.63 2.40
N GLU A 119 -13.36 -4.65 3.20
CA GLU A 119 -14.07 -4.98 4.46
C GLU A 119 -14.12 -3.80 5.46
N LEU A 120 -13.03 -3.03 5.58
CA LEU A 120 -12.96 -1.81 6.40
C LEU A 120 -13.74 -0.60 5.84
N VAL A 121 -14.31 -0.68 4.64
CA VAL A 121 -15.06 0.41 3.98
C VAL A 121 -16.58 0.18 4.02
N ASP A 122 -17.04 -1.07 4.15
CA ASP A 122 -18.46 -1.45 4.02
C ASP A 122 -19.18 -1.84 5.34
N GLU A 123 -18.50 -1.92 6.49
CA GLU A 123 -19.12 -2.24 7.80
C GLU A 123 -20.16 -1.18 8.26
N PRO A 124 -21.46 -1.53 8.44
CA PRO A 124 -22.47 -0.63 8.98
C PRO A 124 -22.55 -0.72 10.52
N LEU A 125 -22.59 0.42 11.20
CA LEU A 125 -22.69 0.48 12.67
C LEU A 125 -24.06 0.01 13.19
N GLU A 126 -24.08 -1.02 14.04
CA GLU A 126 -25.26 -1.33 14.88
C GLU A 126 -25.37 -0.36 16.08
N GLU A 127 -26.58 0.15 16.35
CA GLU A 127 -26.83 1.09 17.45
C GLU A 127 -26.82 0.40 18.83
N ILE A 128 -25.69 0.49 19.55
CA ILE A 128 -25.64 0.12 20.97
C ILE A 128 -26.16 1.29 21.82
N ALA A 129 -27.40 1.16 22.32
CA ALA A 129 -28.04 2.17 23.17
C ALA A 129 -27.34 2.31 24.54
N VAL A 130 -26.56 3.38 24.72
CA VAL A 130 -25.86 3.67 25.98
C VAL A 130 -26.83 4.30 27.00
N THR A 131 -27.00 3.64 28.14
CA THR A 131 -27.79 4.18 29.26
C THR A 131 -26.97 5.19 30.08
N ASN A 132 -27.48 6.41 30.24
CA ASN A 132 -26.82 7.46 31.00
C ASN A 132 -26.62 7.09 32.49
N MET A 133 -25.38 7.19 32.97
CA MET A 133 -25.05 7.28 34.39
C MET A 133 -24.20 8.52 34.62
N VAL A 134 -24.76 9.51 35.33
CA VAL A 134 -24.05 10.71 35.74
C VAL A 134 -23.23 10.40 36.99
N PHE A 135 -21.94 10.74 36.97
CA PHE A 135 -21.13 10.87 38.18
C PHE A 135 -20.69 12.33 38.33
N GLU A 136 -21.04 12.92 39.47
CA GLU A 136 -20.71 14.28 39.85
C GLU A 136 -19.49 14.23 40.79
N SER A 137 -18.39 14.89 40.40
CA SER A 137 -17.16 14.97 41.22
C SER A 137 -16.65 16.40 41.27
N GLN A 138 -16.86 17.06 42.40
CA GLN A 138 -16.17 18.29 42.76
C GLN A 138 -14.78 17.95 43.33
N VAL A 139 -13.78 18.80 43.07
CA VAL A 139 -12.86 19.34 44.10
C VAL A 139 -12.02 20.47 43.49
N GLU A 140 -11.82 21.47 44.34
CA GLU A 140 -11.10 22.75 44.29
C GLU A 140 -9.91 22.93 43.32
N GLN A 141 -9.77 24.17 42.83
CA GLN A 141 -8.55 24.68 42.18
C GLN A 141 -7.61 25.29 43.23
N GLU A 142 -6.35 24.87 43.27
CA GLU A 142 -5.26 25.74 43.77
C GLU A 142 -4.69 26.54 42.59
N VAL A 143 -4.62 27.86 42.75
CA VAL A 143 -4.13 28.78 41.72
C VAL A 143 -2.64 29.04 41.96
N MET A 144 -1.78 28.48 41.13
CA MET A 144 -0.34 28.73 41.19
C MET A 144 0.04 29.91 40.29
N ASP A 145 0.38 31.04 40.91
CA ASP A 145 0.77 32.29 40.24
C ASP A 145 2.14 32.17 39.55
N VAL A 146 2.25 32.67 38.31
CA VAL A 146 3.49 32.72 37.52
C VAL A 146 3.59 34.09 36.83
N SER A 147 4.43 34.94 37.39
CA SER A 147 4.62 36.34 36.98
C SER A 147 5.37 36.47 35.62
N PRO A 148 5.04 37.47 34.77
CA PRO A 148 5.53 37.53 33.39
C PRO A 148 6.81 38.37 33.18
N PHE A 149 7.87 37.73 32.70
CA PHE A 149 9.08 38.32 32.08
C PHE A 149 9.63 37.29 31.07
N ASP A 150 10.11 37.61 29.86
CA ASP A 150 10.28 38.90 29.16
C ASP A 150 9.93 38.73 27.66
N GLU A 151 9.42 39.79 27.01
CA GLU A 151 9.32 39.87 25.55
C GLU A 151 10.52 40.61 24.96
N MET A 152 11.39 39.94 24.18
CA MET A 152 12.20 40.67 23.18
C MET A 152 12.64 39.83 21.97
N GLU A 153 12.26 40.35 20.79
CA GLU A 153 12.88 40.20 19.46
C GLU A 153 13.42 38.83 18.97
N ALA A 154 12.63 38.24 18.07
CA ALA A 154 13.18 37.67 16.82
C ALA A 154 12.28 38.11 15.65
N ALA A 155 12.75 39.04 14.82
CA ALA A 155 11.95 39.65 13.76
C ALA A 155 11.64 38.64 12.64
N ALA A 156 10.35 38.41 12.36
CA ALA A 156 9.90 37.63 11.22
C ALA A 156 10.07 38.45 9.93
N VAL A 157 11.07 38.11 9.12
CA VAL A 157 11.31 38.74 7.82
C VAL A 157 10.32 38.19 6.80
N SER A 158 9.17 38.84 6.68
CA SER A 158 8.20 38.61 5.61
C SER A 158 8.77 39.09 4.26
N VAL A 159 9.15 38.17 3.38
CA VAL A 159 9.50 38.49 1.98
C VAL A 159 8.30 38.22 1.09
N GLU A 160 7.54 39.27 0.75
CA GLU A 160 6.66 39.22 -0.41
C GLU A 160 7.52 39.16 -1.69
N LEU A 161 7.20 38.23 -2.58
CA LEU A 161 7.82 38.12 -3.90
C LEU A 161 6.74 37.80 -4.94
N SER A 162 6.11 38.87 -5.44
CA SER A 162 5.22 38.85 -6.59
C SER A 162 6.02 38.99 -7.90
N ASP A 163 5.54 38.27 -8.92
CA ASP A 163 5.89 38.29 -10.35
C ASP A 163 7.26 38.84 -10.83
N PHE A 164 7.99 37.95 -11.51
CA PHE A 164 8.56 38.32 -12.81
C PHE A 164 8.38 37.18 -13.81
N GLY A 165 7.72 37.47 -14.94
CA GLY A 165 7.18 36.45 -15.84
C GLY A 165 8.17 35.87 -16.86
N LEU A 166 7.76 34.78 -17.50
CA LEU A 166 8.30 34.32 -18.78
C LEU A 166 7.15 33.96 -19.72
N GLU A 167 7.23 34.48 -20.94
CA GLU A 167 6.11 34.68 -21.85
C GLU A 167 6.05 33.63 -22.98
N HIS A 168 4.94 33.62 -23.73
CA HIS A 168 4.65 32.87 -24.97
C HIS A 168 4.03 31.46 -24.85
N ALA A 169 2.84 31.35 -25.48
CA ALA A 169 2.00 30.16 -25.72
C ALA A 169 1.29 29.50 -24.50
N PRO A 170 0.04 29.02 -24.68
CA PRO A 170 -0.90 28.88 -23.56
C PRO A 170 -0.69 27.63 -22.69
N LYS A 171 -0.55 27.86 -21.38
CA LYS A 171 -0.64 26.86 -20.30
C LYS A 171 -1.68 27.25 -19.22
N ALA A 172 -2.52 28.24 -19.54
CA ALA A 172 -3.19 29.10 -18.56
C ALA A 172 -4.15 28.37 -17.61
N ASP A 173 -5.20 27.71 -18.11
CA ASP A 173 -6.22 27.07 -17.25
C ASP A 173 -5.62 26.08 -16.25
N LEU A 174 -4.62 25.32 -16.69
CA LEU A 174 -4.03 24.25 -15.91
C LEU A 174 -3.04 24.79 -14.86
N LEU A 175 -2.27 25.84 -15.19
CA LEU A 175 -1.44 26.53 -14.20
C LEU A 175 -2.27 27.37 -13.22
N ASN A 176 -3.44 27.88 -13.62
CA ASN A 176 -4.36 28.58 -12.73
C ASN A 176 -4.96 27.61 -11.68
N GLN A 177 -5.33 26.38 -12.06
CA GLN A 177 -5.73 25.34 -11.09
C GLN A 177 -4.57 24.89 -10.19
N VAL A 178 -3.34 24.82 -10.73
CA VAL A 178 -2.12 24.54 -9.95
C VAL A 178 -1.65 25.76 -9.12
N GLY A 179 -2.31 26.92 -9.22
CA GLY A 179 -1.95 28.14 -8.50
C GLY A 179 -2.33 28.17 -7.02
N ALA A 180 -3.33 27.38 -6.61
CA ALA A 180 -3.92 27.43 -5.26
C ALA A 180 -3.11 26.67 -4.18
N PHE A 181 -1.78 26.78 -4.20
CA PHE A 181 -0.88 26.17 -3.21
C PHE A 181 -0.45 27.13 -2.08
N SER A 182 -0.93 28.39 -2.09
CA SER A 182 -0.55 29.49 -1.21
C SER A 182 -0.99 29.31 0.25
N GLY A 183 -0.06 28.89 1.11
CA GLY A 183 -0.22 28.91 2.57
C GLY A 183 0.96 28.29 3.29
N ASN A 184 1.52 28.99 4.29
CA ASN A 184 2.66 28.54 5.08
C ASN A 184 2.25 27.48 6.12
N ALA A 185 1.86 26.28 5.67
CA ALA A 185 1.42 25.20 6.56
C ALA A 185 2.54 24.60 7.46
N LEU A 186 3.74 25.20 7.44
CA LEU A 186 4.84 24.90 8.37
C LEU A 186 4.84 25.80 9.61
N ASP A 187 4.09 26.91 9.64
CA ASP A 187 4.11 27.88 10.76
C ASP A 187 3.67 27.25 12.09
N GLY A 188 2.77 26.25 12.04
CA GLY A 188 2.34 25.43 13.18
C GLY A 188 3.42 24.52 13.78
N ARG A 189 4.59 24.40 13.12
CA ARG A 189 5.70 23.51 13.50
C ARG A 189 6.97 24.27 13.89
N GLY A 190 6.92 25.60 13.96
CA GLY A 190 8.02 26.47 14.36
C GLY A 190 7.79 27.15 15.72
N SER A 191 8.44 28.29 15.94
CA SER A 191 8.21 29.16 17.10
C SER A 191 6.75 29.62 17.25
N GLY A 192 5.98 29.62 16.15
CA GLY A 192 4.54 29.88 16.17
C GLY A 192 3.67 28.80 16.81
N LYS A 193 4.19 27.57 17.05
CA LYS A 193 3.39 26.41 17.51
C LYS A 193 2.52 26.73 18.71
N ALA A 194 3.10 27.25 19.79
CA ALA A 194 2.37 27.44 21.06
C ALA A 194 1.13 28.35 20.90
N LYS A 195 1.28 29.46 20.15
CA LYS A 195 0.17 30.37 19.85
C LYS A 195 -0.90 29.71 18.97
N LEU A 196 -0.47 28.95 17.96
CA LEU A 196 -1.35 28.25 17.02
C LEU A 196 -2.06 27.02 17.61
N VAL A 197 -1.48 26.37 18.62
CA VAL A 197 -2.12 25.29 19.41
C VAL A 197 -3.24 25.88 20.26
N VAL A 198 -2.97 26.94 21.02
CA VAL A 198 -3.97 27.60 21.87
C VAL A 198 -5.11 28.17 21.04
N SER A 199 -4.81 28.87 19.93
CA SER A 199 -5.86 29.42 19.05
C SER A 199 -6.68 28.34 18.33
N ALA A 200 -6.16 27.12 18.19
CA ALA A 200 -6.88 25.99 17.61
C ALA A 200 -7.69 25.19 18.65
N GLY A 201 -7.57 25.47 19.95
CA GLY A 201 -8.30 24.76 21.02
C GLY A 201 -7.56 23.57 21.63
N GLY A 202 -6.24 23.46 21.43
CA GLY A 202 -5.38 22.63 22.26
C GLY A 202 -5.30 23.17 23.69
N ASN A 203 -5.07 22.29 24.66
CA ASN A 203 -4.99 22.63 26.08
C ASN A 203 -3.78 21.93 26.75
N GLU A 204 -3.59 22.16 28.05
CA GLU A 204 -2.46 21.56 28.78
C GLU A 204 -2.52 20.02 28.76
N GLY A 205 -3.72 19.44 28.82
CA GLY A 205 -3.92 17.99 28.73
C GLY A 205 -3.48 17.41 27.39
N SER A 206 -3.81 18.07 26.27
CA SER A 206 -3.41 17.62 24.93
C SER A 206 -1.92 17.82 24.67
N GLU A 207 -1.33 18.95 25.06
CA GLU A 207 0.13 19.14 24.90
C GLU A 207 0.93 18.20 25.82
N ARG A 208 0.43 17.89 27.02
CA ARG A 208 0.99 16.85 27.91
C ARG A 208 0.88 15.46 27.28
N ALA A 209 -0.27 15.12 26.68
CA ALA A 209 -0.46 13.86 25.98
C ALA A 209 0.50 13.72 24.78
N VAL A 210 0.64 14.76 23.96
CA VAL A 210 1.63 14.81 22.86
C VAL A 210 3.06 14.65 23.39
N ALA A 211 3.44 15.36 24.45
CA ALA A 211 4.78 15.24 25.04
C ALA A 211 5.10 13.82 25.53
N LEU A 212 4.12 13.12 26.12
CA LEU A 212 4.23 11.72 26.53
C LEU A 212 4.28 10.76 25.31
N GLY A 213 3.52 11.04 24.25
CA GLY A 213 3.59 10.28 22.99
C GLY A 213 4.96 10.35 22.33
N LEU A 214 5.54 11.55 22.23
CA LEU A 214 6.90 11.76 21.73
C LEU A 214 7.96 11.07 22.59
N LYS A 215 7.81 11.12 23.93
CA LYS A 215 8.65 10.35 24.86
C LYS A 215 8.55 8.86 24.52
N TRP A 216 7.35 8.28 24.50
CA TRP A 216 7.16 6.86 24.23
C TRP A 216 7.80 6.44 22.90
N LEU A 217 7.60 7.21 21.83
CA LEU A 217 8.22 6.99 20.52
C LEU A 217 9.76 7.00 20.61
N ALA A 218 10.34 8.00 21.28
CA ALA A 218 11.80 8.09 21.48
C ALA A 218 12.38 6.94 22.31
N GLU A 219 11.58 6.36 23.22
CA GLU A 219 11.99 5.21 24.02
C GLU A 219 11.86 3.86 23.29
N HIS A 220 11.17 3.82 22.14
CA HIS A 220 10.97 2.62 21.31
C HIS A 220 11.80 2.60 20.01
N GLN A 221 12.74 3.54 19.83
CA GLN A 221 13.68 3.52 18.71
C GLN A 221 14.61 2.30 18.78
N LEU A 222 14.98 1.73 17.63
CA LEU A 222 15.94 0.63 17.51
C LEU A 222 17.39 1.15 17.43
N PRO A 223 18.41 0.33 17.78
CA PRO A 223 19.82 0.76 17.73
C PRO A 223 20.35 1.15 16.35
N ASP A 224 19.64 0.80 15.28
CA ASP A 224 19.92 1.20 13.90
C ASP A 224 19.36 2.60 13.53
N GLY A 225 18.62 3.24 14.45
CA GLY A 225 17.95 4.52 14.26
C GLY A 225 16.52 4.43 13.72
N GLY A 226 16.05 3.27 13.28
CA GLY A 226 14.68 3.09 12.80
C GLY A 226 13.69 2.68 13.89
N TRP A 227 12.46 2.40 13.47
CA TRP A 227 11.39 1.81 14.29
C TRP A 227 10.81 0.57 13.59
N SER A 228 9.97 -0.18 14.31
CA SER A 228 9.26 -1.37 13.81
C SER A 228 7.84 -1.37 14.39
N PHE A 229 6.82 -1.68 13.58
CA PHE A 229 5.44 -1.85 14.07
C PHE A 229 5.35 -2.96 15.13
N ASN A 230 6.19 -4.01 14.99
CA ASN A 230 6.54 -4.88 16.11
C ASN A 230 7.54 -4.17 17.05
N HIS A 231 7.02 -3.25 17.85
CA HIS A 231 7.82 -2.44 18.78
C HIS A 231 8.45 -3.25 19.93
N THR A 232 8.06 -4.52 20.12
CA THR A 232 8.73 -5.41 21.11
C THR A 232 10.13 -5.83 20.69
N LEU A 233 10.50 -5.63 19.40
CA LEU A 233 11.87 -5.78 18.92
C LEU A 233 12.82 -4.69 19.48
N CYS A 234 12.31 -3.59 20.02
CA CYS A 234 13.14 -2.60 20.69
C CYS A 234 13.74 -3.19 21.98
N PRO A 235 15.09 -3.22 22.16
CA PRO A 235 15.72 -3.77 23.36
C PRO A 235 15.34 -3.04 24.66
N ARG A 236 14.86 -1.80 24.58
CA ARG A 236 14.34 -1.06 25.74
C ARG A 236 12.95 -1.58 26.16
N CYS A 237 12.08 -1.87 25.20
CA CYS A 237 10.76 -2.43 25.44
C CYS A 237 10.83 -3.82 26.07
N ASN A 238 11.68 -4.72 25.54
CA ASN A 238 11.91 -6.06 26.10
C ASN A 238 10.59 -6.83 26.39
N GLY A 239 9.57 -6.67 25.54
CA GLY A 239 8.25 -7.28 25.68
C GLY A 239 7.33 -6.67 26.75
N GLN A 240 7.66 -5.53 27.36
CA GLN A 240 6.86 -4.90 28.42
C GLN A 240 5.59 -4.19 27.90
N CYS A 241 5.56 -3.78 26.63
CA CYS A 241 4.36 -3.25 25.98
C CYS A 241 3.57 -4.34 25.26
N ARG A 242 2.24 -4.27 25.39
CA ARG A 242 1.29 -5.13 24.67
C ARG A 242 0.93 -4.55 23.29
N ASN A 243 0.24 -5.35 22.47
CA ASN A 243 -0.28 -4.96 21.15
C ASN A 243 0.84 -4.57 20.14
N PRO A 244 1.87 -5.41 19.91
CA PRO A 244 2.77 -5.24 18.77
C PRO A 244 2.01 -5.40 17.45
N GLY A 245 2.39 -4.61 16.44
CA GLY A 245 1.96 -4.84 15.07
C GLY A 245 2.69 -6.04 14.46
N ASN A 246 2.08 -6.70 13.48
CA ASN A 246 2.66 -7.84 12.78
C ASN A 246 3.59 -7.46 11.61
N LEU A 247 3.58 -6.20 11.16
CA LEU A 247 4.41 -5.69 10.06
C LEU A 247 5.86 -5.36 10.49
N ALA A 248 6.59 -6.34 11.04
CA ALA A 248 7.97 -6.15 11.51
C ALA A 248 8.95 -5.71 10.39
N GLU A 249 8.77 -6.25 9.19
CA GLU A 249 9.63 -5.98 8.02
C GLU A 249 9.28 -4.66 7.28
N ALA A 250 8.24 -3.93 7.71
CA ALA A 250 7.88 -2.62 7.17
C ALA A 250 8.65 -1.48 7.88
N ARG A 251 9.99 -1.58 7.89
CA ARG A 251 10.89 -0.73 8.67
C ARG A 251 10.88 0.73 8.20
N ASN A 252 10.80 1.00 6.90
CA ASN A 252 10.67 2.35 6.34
C ASN A 252 9.32 2.96 6.71
N GLY A 253 8.24 2.19 6.59
CA GLY A 253 6.90 2.62 6.98
C GLY A 253 6.80 2.94 8.48
N ALA A 254 7.31 2.05 9.33
CA ALA A 254 7.34 2.23 10.78
C ALA A 254 8.22 3.41 11.22
N THR A 255 9.40 3.57 10.61
CA THR A 255 10.32 4.68 10.89
C THR A 255 9.72 6.01 10.44
N GLY A 256 9.12 6.07 9.26
CA GLY A 256 8.44 7.27 8.79
C GLY A 256 7.25 7.65 9.70
N MET A 257 6.41 6.67 10.03
CA MET A 257 5.25 6.87 10.91
C MET A 257 5.66 7.39 12.30
N ALA A 258 6.75 6.87 12.88
CA ALA A 258 7.29 7.36 14.15
C ALA A 258 7.93 8.76 14.08
N LEU A 259 8.42 9.19 12.90
CA LEU A 259 9.08 10.49 12.70
C LEU A 259 8.10 11.65 12.46
N LEU A 260 6.94 11.41 11.86
CA LEU A 260 5.94 12.45 11.60
C LEU A 260 5.48 13.19 12.89
N PRO A 261 5.19 12.52 14.03
CA PRO A 261 4.93 13.18 15.31
C PRO A 261 6.00 14.18 15.74
N PHE A 262 7.29 13.81 15.62
CA PHE A 262 8.39 14.69 16.01
C PHE A 262 8.43 15.95 15.12
N LEU A 263 8.30 15.78 13.80
CA LEU A 263 8.27 16.89 12.84
C LEU A 263 7.03 17.78 13.04
N GLY A 264 5.85 17.19 13.28
CA GLY A 264 4.62 17.93 13.61
C GLY A 264 4.77 18.77 14.90
N ALA A 265 5.48 18.25 15.90
CA ALA A 265 5.81 18.95 17.14
C ALA A 265 7.02 19.90 17.04
N GLY A 266 7.57 20.15 15.84
CA GLY A 266 8.70 21.06 15.62
C GLY A 266 10.07 20.53 16.05
N GLN A 267 10.18 19.24 16.37
CA GLN A 267 11.43 18.57 16.71
C GLN A 267 12.14 18.15 15.42
N THR A 268 13.36 18.63 15.19
CA THR A 268 14.12 18.34 13.96
C THR A 268 15.49 17.76 14.30
N HIS A 269 16.20 17.21 13.31
CA HIS A 269 17.59 16.77 13.50
C HIS A 269 18.59 17.91 13.79
N LYS A 270 18.15 19.18 13.77
CA LYS A 270 18.93 20.36 14.13
C LYS A 270 18.52 20.99 15.46
N THR A 271 17.25 20.85 15.86
CA THR A 271 16.64 21.62 16.96
C THR A 271 15.63 20.79 17.75
N GLY A 272 15.54 21.03 19.07
CA GLY A 272 14.63 20.34 19.97
C GLY A 272 15.31 19.32 20.88
N MET A 273 14.50 18.69 21.73
CA MET A 273 14.93 17.67 22.70
C MET A 273 15.28 16.35 22.00
N TYR A 274 14.46 15.94 21.03
CA TYR A 274 14.57 14.65 20.34
C TYR A 274 15.46 14.68 19.08
N LYS A 275 16.33 15.69 18.98
CA LYS A 275 17.13 15.96 17.76
C LYS A 275 17.95 14.75 17.30
N ASP A 276 18.51 13.99 18.24
CA ASP A 276 19.41 12.88 17.93
C ASP A 276 18.62 11.63 17.51
N GLN A 277 17.43 11.42 18.06
CA GLN A 277 16.47 10.40 17.62
C GLN A 277 15.97 10.70 16.20
N VAL A 278 15.55 11.95 15.93
CA VAL A 278 15.10 12.39 14.59
C VAL A 278 16.24 12.28 13.57
N LYS A 279 17.46 12.67 13.96
CA LYS A 279 18.67 12.51 13.12
C LYS A 279 18.95 11.05 12.77
N ALA A 280 18.87 10.15 13.75
CA ALA A 280 19.09 8.71 13.53
C ALA A 280 18.00 8.10 12.64
N GLY A 281 16.73 8.51 12.80
CA GLY A 281 15.63 8.06 11.94
C GLY A 281 15.71 8.56 10.51
N LEU A 282 16.07 9.84 10.30
CA LEU A 282 16.33 10.37 8.96
C LEU A 282 17.52 9.67 8.30
N TYR A 283 18.58 9.39 9.06
CA TYR A 283 19.71 8.61 8.57
C TYR A 283 19.31 7.16 8.22
N PHE A 284 18.45 6.52 9.02
CA PHE A 284 17.89 5.21 8.70
C PHE A 284 17.17 5.23 7.34
N LEU A 285 16.22 6.17 7.15
CA LEU A 285 15.45 6.28 5.89
C LEU A 285 16.35 6.56 4.69
N VAL A 286 17.31 7.48 4.81
CA VAL A 286 18.22 7.82 3.69
C VAL A 286 19.09 6.63 3.25
N ASN A 287 19.52 5.77 4.19
CA ASN A 287 20.33 4.59 3.86
C ASN A 287 19.50 3.39 3.35
N HIS A 288 18.20 3.34 3.65
CA HIS A 288 17.29 2.30 3.12
C HIS A 288 16.61 2.72 1.79
N MET A 289 16.97 3.88 1.24
CA MET A 289 16.49 4.34 -0.06
C MET A 289 17.22 3.64 -1.22
N ASN A 290 16.47 2.89 -2.02
CA ASN A 290 16.98 2.29 -3.25
C ASN A 290 16.92 3.31 -4.42
N VAL A 291 18.05 3.96 -4.70
CA VAL A 291 18.16 4.98 -5.76
C VAL A 291 18.44 4.34 -7.12
N SER A 292 17.56 4.63 -8.08
CA SER A 292 17.60 4.11 -9.45
C SER A 292 17.33 5.23 -10.48
N ALA A 293 17.32 4.88 -11.77
CA ALA A 293 16.89 5.80 -12.83
C ALA A 293 15.39 6.19 -12.73
N GLN A 294 14.61 5.49 -11.90
CA GLN A 294 13.21 5.77 -11.61
C GLN A 294 13.00 6.69 -10.38
N GLY A 295 14.07 7.08 -9.69
CA GLY A 295 14.03 7.82 -8.43
C GLY A 295 14.52 6.99 -7.24
N GLY A 296 14.30 7.52 -6.04
CA GLY A 296 14.63 6.90 -4.75
C GLY A 296 13.44 6.16 -4.19
N SER A 297 13.40 4.84 -4.35
CA SER A 297 12.32 4.02 -3.79
C SER A 297 12.55 3.76 -2.30
N MET A 298 11.45 3.76 -1.55
CA MET A 298 11.41 3.33 -0.13
C MET A 298 10.52 2.08 0.04
N TYR A 299 10.15 1.43 -1.08
CA TYR A 299 9.42 0.17 -1.11
C TYR A 299 10.28 -0.95 -0.51
N GLU A 300 9.68 -1.84 0.29
CA GLU A 300 10.39 -2.80 1.12
C GLU A 300 9.62 -4.13 1.26
N GLY A 301 10.32 -5.23 1.61
CA GLY A 301 9.77 -6.59 1.56
C GLY A 301 8.63 -6.94 2.53
N GLY A 302 8.25 -6.03 3.42
CA GLY A 302 7.05 -6.13 4.25
C GLY A 302 6.13 -4.91 4.22
N GLY A 303 6.46 -3.91 3.39
CA GLY A 303 5.71 -2.68 3.22
C GLY A 303 5.15 -2.55 1.80
N SER A 304 4.76 -1.33 1.43
CA SER A 304 4.19 -1.04 0.10
C SER A 304 4.44 0.43 -0.28
N MET A 305 3.72 0.94 -1.29
CA MET A 305 3.64 2.39 -1.53
C MET A 305 3.14 3.22 -0.33
N TYR A 306 2.53 2.61 0.71
CA TYR A 306 2.34 3.26 2.01
C TYR A 306 3.68 3.65 2.64
N SER A 307 4.60 2.69 2.83
CA SER A 307 5.93 2.95 3.36
C SER A 307 6.65 4.04 2.57
N HIS A 308 6.47 4.05 1.25
CA HIS A 308 7.04 5.07 0.40
C HIS A 308 6.42 6.46 0.57
N GLY A 309 5.09 6.57 0.58
CA GLY A 309 4.41 7.85 0.81
C GLY A 309 4.77 8.45 2.18
N ILE A 310 4.66 7.64 3.24
CA ILE A 310 4.95 8.03 4.63
C ILE A 310 6.41 8.51 4.77
N ALA A 311 7.38 7.73 4.28
CA ALA A 311 8.80 8.12 4.31
C ALA A 311 9.11 9.35 3.44
N SER A 312 8.39 9.52 2.32
CA SER A 312 8.55 10.69 1.44
C SER A 312 8.06 11.98 2.08
N ILE A 313 6.95 11.94 2.84
CA ILE A 313 6.50 13.09 3.66
C ILE A 313 7.62 13.47 4.62
N VAL A 314 8.12 12.53 5.43
CA VAL A 314 9.17 12.78 6.43
C VAL A 314 10.43 13.42 5.82
N LEU A 315 10.93 12.90 4.70
CA LEU A 315 12.11 13.46 4.04
C LEU A 315 11.84 14.87 3.48
N CYS A 316 10.66 15.10 2.90
CA CYS A 316 10.28 16.41 2.36
C CYS A 316 10.05 17.45 3.45
N GLU A 317 9.35 17.10 4.54
CA GLU A 317 9.08 17.99 5.66
C GLU A 317 10.35 18.31 6.45
N ALA A 318 11.18 17.32 6.77
CA ALA A 318 12.46 17.55 7.43
C ALA A 318 13.40 18.42 6.59
N TYR A 319 13.36 18.30 5.25
CA TYR A 319 14.04 19.24 4.36
C TYR A 319 13.41 20.63 4.40
N ALA A 320 12.09 20.76 4.23
CA ALA A 320 11.40 22.05 4.17
C ALA A 320 11.51 22.86 5.48
N MET A 321 11.46 22.19 6.64
CA MET A 321 11.61 22.82 7.96
C MET A 321 13.04 23.25 8.31
N THR A 322 14.06 22.75 7.60
CA THR A 322 15.47 22.95 8.01
C THR A 322 16.43 23.41 6.91
N HIS A 323 15.99 23.38 5.66
CA HIS A 323 16.80 23.54 4.44
C HIS A 323 18.14 22.79 4.46
N ASP A 324 18.15 21.56 4.99
CA ASP A 324 19.36 20.75 5.02
C ASP A 324 19.75 20.25 3.62
N LYS A 325 20.94 20.65 3.16
CA LYS A 325 21.50 20.23 1.87
C LYS A 325 21.67 18.70 1.77
N GLY A 326 21.84 18.00 2.90
CA GLY A 326 21.88 16.55 2.96
C GLY A 326 20.54 15.87 2.68
N LEU A 327 19.41 16.56 2.95
CA LEU A 327 18.06 16.02 2.73
C LEU A 327 17.48 16.39 1.35
N TYR A 328 17.96 17.45 0.69
CA TYR A 328 17.48 17.89 -0.63
C TYR A 328 17.47 16.75 -1.66
N ALA A 329 18.58 16.02 -1.80
CA ALA A 329 18.70 14.97 -2.80
C ALA A 329 17.82 13.73 -2.49
N PRO A 330 17.83 13.16 -1.26
CA PRO A 330 16.88 12.11 -0.88
C PRO A 330 15.42 12.51 -1.06
N ALA A 331 15.02 13.70 -0.60
CA ALA A 331 13.64 14.16 -0.69
C ALA A 331 13.19 14.35 -2.15
N GLN A 332 14.01 14.96 -3.01
CA GLN A 332 13.72 15.06 -4.44
C GLN A 332 13.67 13.68 -5.12
N GLN A 333 14.55 12.75 -4.75
CA GLN A 333 14.54 11.41 -5.31
C GLN A 333 13.30 10.60 -4.89
N ALA A 334 12.80 10.81 -3.67
CA ALA A 334 11.55 10.22 -3.22
C ALA A 334 10.36 10.70 -4.09
N LEU A 335 10.24 12.02 -4.30
CA LEU A 335 9.22 12.60 -5.19
C LEU A 335 9.33 12.12 -6.65
N ASN A 336 10.56 11.91 -7.15
CA ASN A 336 10.79 11.33 -8.48
C ASN A 336 10.18 9.92 -8.57
N PHE A 337 10.33 9.10 -7.52
CA PHE A 337 9.76 7.76 -7.48
C PHE A 337 8.23 7.77 -7.35
N ILE A 338 7.63 8.70 -6.59
CA ILE A 338 6.17 8.91 -6.58
C ILE A 338 5.66 9.17 -8.01
N ALA A 339 6.29 10.08 -8.74
CA ALA A 339 5.90 10.41 -10.11
C ALA A 339 6.09 9.25 -11.11
N TYR A 340 7.09 8.39 -10.90
CA TYR A 340 7.27 7.15 -11.67
C TYR A 340 6.25 6.06 -11.31
N ALA A 341 5.94 5.91 -10.02
CA ALA A 341 5.09 4.85 -9.47
C ALA A 341 3.59 5.10 -9.68
N GLN A 342 3.22 6.26 -10.23
CA GLN A 342 1.83 6.59 -10.55
C GLN A 342 1.28 5.69 -11.65
N ASP A 343 0.00 5.36 -11.55
CA ASP A 343 -0.75 4.66 -12.60
C ASP A 343 -0.58 5.36 -13.97
N PRO A 344 -0.13 4.65 -15.02
CA PRO A 344 0.00 5.22 -16.35
C PRO A 344 -1.33 5.67 -16.96
N VAL A 345 -2.47 5.08 -16.57
CA VAL A 345 -3.79 5.25 -17.19
C VAL A 345 -4.74 6.10 -16.35
N GLY A 346 -5.20 5.63 -15.19
CA GLY A 346 -6.20 6.30 -14.34
C GLY A 346 -5.60 7.48 -13.55
N GLY A 347 -4.42 7.28 -12.99
CA GLY A 347 -3.59 8.33 -12.40
C GLY A 347 -3.46 8.32 -10.88
N GLY A 348 -3.99 7.30 -10.20
CA GLY A 348 -3.79 7.10 -8.77
C GLY A 348 -2.50 6.33 -8.44
N TRP A 349 -2.45 5.79 -7.22
CA TRP A 349 -1.44 4.85 -6.74
C TRP A 349 -2.13 3.76 -5.92
N ARG A 350 -1.58 2.54 -5.92
CA ARG A 350 -1.98 1.44 -5.01
C ARG A 350 -0.71 0.83 -4.40
N TYR A 351 -0.82 -0.35 -3.78
CA TYR A 351 0.26 -0.97 -3.02
C TYR A 351 1.55 -1.18 -3.80
N THR A 352 1.46 -1.56 -5.09
CA THR A 352 2.64 -1.75 -5.95
C THR A 352 2.82 -0.61 -6.96
N PRO A 353 4.06 -0.27 -7.36
CA PRO A 353 4.31 0.79 -8.32
C PRO A 353 3.62 0.55 -9.67
N ARG A 354 2.91 1.57 -10.18
CA ARG A 354 2.17 1.61 -11.45
C ARG A 354 0.92 0.71 -11.52
N GLN A 355 0.46 0.19 -10.39
CA GLN A 355 -0.85 -0.44 -10.23
C GLN A 355 -1.98 0.60 -10.40
N ALA A 356 -3.15 0.16 -10.87
CA ALA A 356 -4.37 0.99 -10.89
C ALA A 356 -4.71 1.42 -9.47
N GLY A 357 -4.97 2.71 -9.27
CA GLY A 357 -4.92 3.33 -7.94
C GLY A 357 -6.12 3.08 -7.03
N ASP A 358 -5.91 3.35 -5.74
CA ASP A 358 -6.98 3.48 -4.74
C ASP A 358 -6.87 4.80 -3.96
N THR A 359 -7.98 5.25 -3.37
CA THR A 359 -8.03 6.51 -2.60
C THR A 359 -7.11 6.50 -1.38
N SER A 360 -6.88 5.35 -0.76
CA SER A 360 -6.14 5.25 0.51
C SER A 360 -4.64 5.49 0.36
N VAL A 361 -4.01 4.97 -0.70
CA VAL A 361 -2.57 5.18 -0.98
C VAL A 361 -2.34 6.53 -1.63
N VAL A 362 -3.29 7.01 -2.45
CA VAL A 362 -3.30 8.35 -3.07
C VAL A 362 -3.13 9.46 -2.03
N GLY A 363 -3.80 9.36 -0.88
CA GLY A 363 -3.65 10.32 0.22
C GLY A 363 -2.20 10.56 0.64
N TRP A 364 -1.45 9.47 0.92
CA TRP A 364 -0.05 9.56 1.33
C TRP A 364 0.87 10.12 0.24
N GLN A 365 0.63 9.79 -1.04
CA GLN A 365 1.44 10.33 -2.14
C GLN A 365 1.18 11.83 -2.37
N ILE A 366 -0.08 12.29 -2.25
CA ILE A 366 -0.43 13.71 -2.39
C ILE A 366 0.13 14.53 -1.22
N MET A 367 0.06 14.02 0.02
CA MET A 367 0.71 14.66 1.17
C MET A 367 2.23 14.78 0.99
N ALA A 368 2.89 13.74 0.47
CA ALA A 368 4.32 13.78 0.16
C ALA A 368 4.65 14.86 -0.88
N MET A 369 3.88 14.92 -1.97
CA MET A 369 4.04 15.96 -3.00
C MET A 369 3.77 17.38 -2.47
N LYS A 370 2.74 17.59 -1.65
CA LYS A 370 2.46 18.88 -1.01
C LYS A 370 3.61 19.32 -0.10
N SER A 371 4.14 18.40 0.72
CA SER A 371 5.30 18.66 1.58
C SER A 371 6.57 18.94 0.80
N GLY A 372 6.78 18.24 -0.32
CA GLY A 372 7.85 18.52 -1.27
C GLY A 372 7.75 19.92 -1.87
N HIS A 373 6.55 20.31 -2.32
CA HIS A 373 6.28 21.64 -2.86
C HIS A 373 6.54 22.75 -1.83
N MET A 374 6.17 22.55 -0.56
CA MET A 374 6.49 23.50 0.52
C MET A 374 7.99 23.67 0.76
N GLY A 375 8.81 22.64 0.45
CA GLY A 375 10.27 22.74 0.42
C GLY A 375 10.85 23.33 -0.87
N TYR A 376 10.04 23.79 -1.81
CA TYR A 376 10.45 24.17 -3.18
C TYR A 376 11.10 23.01 -3.98
N LEU A 377 10.77 21.76 -3.66
CA LEU A 377 11.14 20.61 -4.47
C LEU A 377 10.24 20.49 -5.71
N ARG A 378 10.74 19.84 -6.76
CA ARG A 378 10.06 19.72 -8.04
C ARG A 378 9.01 18.60 -7.99
N VAL A 379 7.75 18.99 -8.05
CA VAL A 379 6.60 18.10 -8.30
C VAL A 379 6.21 18.22 -9.79
N PRO A 380 6.16 17.13 -10.58
CA PRO A 380 5.79 17.22 -11.99
C PRO A 380 4.30 17.58 -12.18
N PRO A 381 3.95 18.63 -12.95
CA PRO A 381 2.55 19.04 -13.14
C PRO A 381 1.65 17.96 -13.76
N ILE A 382 2.21 17.06 -14.57
CA ILE A 382 1.48 15.92 -15.15
C ILE A 382 1.05 14.90 -14.07
N THR A 383 1.82 14.76 -12.99
CA THR A 383 1.49 13.89 -11.85
C THR A 383 0.30 14.48 -11.06
N VAL A 384 0.24 15.80 -10.93
CA VAL A 384 -0.90 16.52 -10.34
C VAL A 384 -2.17 16.37 -11.20
N GLN A 385 -2.08 16.55 -12.52
CA GLN A 385 -3.22 16.33 -13.44
C GLN A 385 -3.83 14.93 -13.33
N LYS A 386 -2.96 13.92 -13.20
CA LYS A 386 -3.36 12.53 -13.04
C LYS A 386 -4.00 12.25 -11.68
N ALA A 387 -3.53 12.88 -10.61
CA ALA A 387 -4.16 12.81 -9.30
C ALA A 387 -5.58 13.41 -9.32
N PHE A 388 -5.79 14.55 -10.01
CA PHE A 388 -7.12 15.08 -10.29
C PHE A 388 -8.00 14.05 -11.01
N ARG A 389 -7.53 13.49 -12.14
CA ARG A 389 -8.26 12.48 -12.92
C ARG A 389 -8.69 11.27 -12.08
N PHE A 390 -7.81 10.77 -11.21
CA PHE A 390 -8.15 9.65 -10.32
C PHE A 390 -9.27 10.03 -9.33
N LEU A 391 -9.12 11.16 -8.64
CA LEU A 391 -10.16 11.67 -7.73
C LEU A 391 -11.47 11.93 -8.47
N ASP A 392 -11.42 12.34 -9.73
CA ASP A 392 -12.60 12.53 -10.59
C ASP A 392 -13.30 11.21 -10.95
N SER A 393 -12.58 10.08 -10.99
CA SER A 393 -13.15 8.75 -11.26
C SER A 393 -13.72 8.02 -10.04
N VAL A 394 -13.32 8.38 -8.81
CA VAL A 394 -13.80 7.73 -7.56
C VAL A 394 -14.72 8.61 -6.72
N GLN A 395 -15.07 9.81 -7.19
CA GLN A 395 -16.01 10.70 -6.51
C GLN A 395 -17.48 10.28 -6.68
N ALA A 396 -18.28 10.52 -5.65
CA ALA A 396 -19.73 10.51 -5.69
C ALA A 396 -20.30 11.89 -5.31
N ASN A 397 -21.63 12.05 -5.39
CA ASN A 397 -22.37 13.23 -4.93
C ASN A 397 -21.81 14.58 -5.44
N ASN A 398 -21.37 14.59 -6.71
CA ASN A 398 -20.71 15.73 -7.37
C ASN A 398 -19.51 16.27 -6.59
N GLY A 399 -18.59 15.38 -6.20
CA GLY A 399 -17.31 15.72 -5.57
C GLY A 399 -17.31 15.86 -4.05
N ALA A 400 -18.46 15.63 -3.40
CA ALA A 400 -18.61 15.74 -1.95
C ALA A 400 -18.22 14.45 -1.18
N ASN A 401 -18.25 13.31 -1.85
CA ASN A 401 -17.90 12.00 -1.28
C ASN A 401 -16.96 11.25 -2.22
N TYR A 402 -16.21 10.27 -1.70
CA TYR A 402 -15.26 9.46 -2.47
C TYR A 402 -15.32 8.00 -2.02
N GLY A 403 -15.23 7.07 -2.98
CA GLY A 403 -15.09 5.64 -2.75
C GLY A 403 -13.63 5.17 -2.80
N TYR A 404 -13.43 3.86 -2.85
CA TYR A 404 -12.11 3.23 -2.70
C TYR A 404 -11.35 3.09 -4.04
N THR A 405 -11.84 2.26 -4.96
CA THR A 405 -11.40 2.14 -6.36
C THR A 405 -12.39 2.75 -7.36
N ASP A 406 -13.63 2.94 -6.93
CA ASP A 406 -14.81 3.29 -7.72
C ASP A 406 -15.64 4.38 -7.00
N PRO A 407 -16.63 5.02 -7.65
CA PRO A 407 -17.52 6.00 -7.01
C PRO A 407 -18.24 5.46 -5.77
N GLY A 408 -18.07 6.12 -4.63
CA GLY A 408 -18.68 5.70 -3.36
C GLY A 408 -18.64 6.79 -2.28
N SER A 409 -18.98 6.42 -1.04
CA SER A 409 -19.10 7.37 0.08
C SER A 409 -18.70 6.77 1.44
N GLY A 410 -17.60 6.02 1.49
CA GLY A 410 -17.00 5.58 2.76
C GLY A 410 -16.45 6.78 3.56
N GLU A 411 -16.42 6.66 4.89
CA GLU A 411 -15.98 7.75 5.79
C GLU A 411 -14.50 8.12 5.56
N ALA A 412 -13.60 7.15 5.65
CA ALA A 412 -12.17 7.33 5.45
C ALA A 412 -11.84 7.81 4.03
N THR A 413 -12.42 7.17 3.01
CA THR A 413 -12.19 7.53 1.61
C THR A 413 -12.69 8.94 1.28
N THR A 414 -13.85 9.33 1.81
CA THR A 414 -14.36 10.71 1.68
C THR A 414 -13.42 11.73 2.34
N ALA A 415 -12.97 11.47 3.57
CA ALA A 415 -12.03 12.35 4.27
C ALA A 415 -10.69 12.49 3.51
N ILE A 416 -10.14 11.39 3.00
CA ILE A 416 -8.91 11.38 2.20
C ILE A 416 -9.12 12.16 0.89
N GLY A 417 -10.21 11.88 0.16
CA GLY A 417 -10.51 12.54 -1.10
C GLY A 417 -10.66 14.06 -0.95
N LEU A 418 -11.41 14.52 0.06
CA LEU A 418 -11.57 15.95 0.36
C LEU A 418 -10.24 16.61 0.78
N LEU A 419 -9.42 15.94 1.61
CA LEU A 419 -8.09 16.45 1.97
C LEU A 419 -7.17 16.56 0.74
N CYS A 420 -7.22 15.57 -0.15
CA CYS A 420 -6.48 15.60 -1.41
C CYS A 420 -6.94 16.76 -2.28
N ARG A 421 -8.26 17.00 -2.41
CA ARG A 421 -8.79 18.16 -3.14
C ARG A 421 -8.31 19.48 -2.53
N MET A 422 -8.31 19.63 -1.20
CA MET A 422 -7.76 20.80 -0.51
C MET A 422 -6.29 21.03 -0.86
N TYR A 423 -5.45 20.00 -0.76
CA TYR A 423 -4.02 20.10 -1.11
C TYR A 423 -3.75 20.33 -2.60
N LEU A 424 -4.68 19.94 -3.46
CA LEU A 424 -4.64 20.19 -4.90
C LEU A 424 -5.30 21.52 -5.31
N GLY A 425 -5.83 22.31 -4.37
CA GLY A 425 -6.27 23.69 -4.62
C GLY A 425 -7.77 23.99 -4.47
N TRP A 426 -8.59 23.05 -3.97
CA TRP A 426 -9.97 23.37 -3.60
C TRP A 426 -10.03 24.22 -2.32
N ASN A 427 -10.84 25.27 -2.37
CA ASN A 427 -11.02 26.30 -1.36
C ASN A 427 -12.46 26.30 -0.80
N LYS A 428 -12.73 27.14 0.22
CA LYS A 428 -14.03 27.16 0.93
C LYS A 428 -15.20 27.60 0.04
N GLU A 429 -14.89 28.27 -1.06
CA GLU A 429 -15.81 28.69 -2.12
C GLU A 429 -16.29 27.52 -3.02
N ASN A 430 -15.71 26.32 -2.92
CA ASN A 430 -16.15 25.16 -3.68
C ASN A 430 -17.33 24.44 -3.00
N PRO A 431 -18.55 24.43 -3.58
CA PRO A 431 -19.72 23.84 -2.93
C PRO A 431 -19.62 22.33 -2.72
N ALA A 432 -18.77 21.62 -3.47
CA ALA A 432 -18.52 20.19 -3.25
C ALA A 432 -17.69 19.95 -1.97
N LEU A 433 -16.72 20.83 -1.69
CA LEU A 433 -15.93 20.79 -0.47
C LEU A 433 -16.81 21.10 0.75
N GLU A 434 -17.65 22.14 0.66
CA GLU A 434 -18.61 22.52 1.72
C GLU A 434 -19.53 21.36 2.10
N ARG A 435 -20.20 20.71 1.12
CA ARG A 435 -21.06 19.55 1.37
C ARG A 435 -20.29 18.37 1.98
N GLY A 436 -19.08 18.09 1.49
CA GLY A 436 -18.25 16.99 2.00
C GLY A 436 -17.79 17.22 3.44
N VAL A 437 -17.40 18.44 3.79
CA VAL A 437 -17.04 18.81 5.17
C VAL A 437 -18.27 18.75 6.07
N GLN A 438 -19.44 19.23 5.63
CA GLN A 438 -20.67 19.13 6.41
C GLN A 438 -21.04 17.67 6.72
N TRP A 439 -20.89 16.76 5.75
CA TRP A 439 -21.13 15.32 5.92
C TRP A 439 -20.19 14.69 6.96
N ILE A 440 -18.89 15.02 6.94
CA ILE A 440 -17.92 14.59 7.99
C ILE A 440 -18.26 15.26 9.34
N SER A 441 -18.74 16.50 9.34
CA SER A 441 -19.15 17.23 10.55
C SER A 441 -20.37 16.58 11.22
N GLU A 442 -21.28 16.01 10.43
CA GLU A 442 -22.47 15.28 10.90
C GLU A 442 -22.08 13.94 11.56
N GLN A 443 -21.13 13.21 10.96
CA GLN A 443 -20.58 11.95 11.52
C GLN A 443 -19.75 12.20 12.79
N GLY A 444 -18.83 13.17 12.76
CA GLY A 444 -17.88 13.42 13.85
C GLY A 444 -16.78 12.34 13.95
N PRO A 445 -15.95 12.38 15.01
CA PRO A 445 -14.87 11.41 15.23
C PRO A 445 -15.38 9.99 15.52
N SER A 446 -14.70 8.98 14.95
CA SER A 446 -14.97 7.57 15.21
C SER A 446 -14.31 7.10 16.51
N PRO A 447 -14.96 6.26 17.34
CA PRO A 447 -14.36 5.68 18.55
C PRO A 447 -13.27 4.63 18.25
N SER A 448 -13.23 4.08 17.03
CA SER A 448 -12.34 2.99 16.63
C SER A 448 -11.50 3.30 15.37
N ASN A 449 -12.04 4.03 14.39
CA ASN A 449 -11.35 4.26 13.12
C ASN A 449 -10.34 5.43 13.18
N MET A 450 -9.15 5.13 13.71
CA MET A 450 -8.02 6.06 13.72
C MET A 450 -7.60 6.54 12.31
N TYR A 451 -7.81 5.73 11.26
CA TYR A 451 -7.41 6.09 9.91
C TYR A 451 -8.31 7.18 9.33
N TYR A 452 -9.63 7.03 9.47
CA TYR A 452 -10.60 8.10 9.19
C TYR A 452 -10.31 9.34 10.05
N ASN A 453 -10.16 9.19 11.37
CA ASN A 453 -9.94 10.31 12.28
C ASN A 453 -8.75 11.19 11.90
N TYR A 454 -7.63 10.60 11.47
CA TYR A 454 -6.44 11.35 11.05
C TYR A 454 -6.67 12.22 9.80
N TYR A 455 -7.38 11.69 8.79
CA TYR A 455 -7.71 12.45 7.59
C TYR A 455 -8.82 13.47 7.84
N ALA A 456 -9.87 13.08 8.57
CA ALA A 456 -11.00 13.95 8.90
C ALA A 456 -10.60 15.11 9.83
N THR A 457 -9.71 14.88 10.80
CA THR A 457 -9.13 15.97 11.62
C THR A 457 -8.39 16.98 10.75
N GLN A 458 -7.63 16.55 9.74
CA GLN A 458 -6.95 17.47 8.83
C GLN A 458 -7.93 18.24 7.94
N VAL A 459 -8.96 17.59 7.39
CA VAL A 459 -10.05 18.28 6.66
C VAL A 459 -10.71 19.35 7.54
N MET A 460 -11.09 18.98 8.76
CA MET A 460 -11.69 19.92 9.72
C MET A 460 -10.74 21.05 10.10
N ARG A 461 -9.44 20.77 10.23
CA ARG A 461 -8.44 21.78 10.57
C ARG A 461 -8.20 22.79 9.45
N HIS A 462 -8.27 22.37 8.17
CA HIS A 462 -8.21 23.29 7.04
C HIS A 462 -9.53 24.04 6.80
N TRP A 463 -10.66 23.47 7.22
CA TRP A 463 -11.96 24.16 7.16
C TRP A 463 -12.16 25.19 8.28
N GLU A 464 -11.59 24.93 9.47
CA GLU A 464 -11.67 25.79 10.65
C GLU A 464 -13.13 26.03 11.10
N GLY A 465 -13.42 27.21 11.66
CA GLY A 465 -14.76 27.62 12.07
C GLY A 465 -15.35 26.76 13.19
N ASP A 466 -16.68 26.68 13.25
CA ASP A 466 -17.38 25.94 14.31
C ASP A 466 -17.37 24.42 14.08
N ALA A 467 -17.22 23.97 12.83
CA ALA A 467 -16.99 22.56 12.51
C ALA A 467 -15.68 22.05 13.13
N TRP A 468 -14.57 22.81 12.99
CA TRP A 468 -13.33 22.51 13.69
C TRP A 468 -13.49 22.52 15.22
N LYS A 469 -14.18 23.51 15.80
CA LYS A 469 -14.38 23.56 17.26
C LYS A 469 -15.14 22.34 17.78
N LYS A 470 -16.22 21.94 17.10
CA LYS A 470 -16.99 20.73 17.41
C LYS A 470 -16.12 19.48 17.32
N TRP A 471 -15.41 19.32 16.20
CA TRP A 471 -14.55 18.16 15.93
C TRP A 471 -13.42 18.04 16.95
N ASN A 472 -12.63 19.11 17.11
CA ASN A 472 -11.44 19.11 17.95
C ASN A 472 -11.79 18.86 19.42
N ALA A 473 -12.87 19.43 19.95
CA ALA A 473 -13.29 19.16 21.33
C ALA A 473 -13.51 17.65 21.57
N ALA A 474 -14.31 17.00 20.72
CA ALA A 474 -14.58 15.57 20.83
C ALA A 474 -13.32 14.71 20.61
N MET A 475 -12.56 14.99 19.56
CA MET A 475 -11.37 14.21 19.18
C MET A 475 -10.25 14.31 20.24
N ARG A 476 -9.96 15.53 20.72
CA ARG A 476 -8.98 15.79 21.78
C ARG A 476 -9.34 15.06 23.07
N ASP A 477 -10.59 15.16 23.51
CA ASP A 477 -11.01 14.60 24.80
C ASP A 477 -11.09 13.06 24.73
N GLN A 478 -11.42 12.49 23.56
CA GLN A 478 -11.28 11.05 23.27
C GLN A 478 -9.81 10.59 23.33
N LEU A 479 -8.86 11.32 22.75
CA LEU A 479 -7.44 10.93 22.77
C LEU A 479 -6.81 11.10 24.16
N VAL A 480 -7.06 12.20 24.86
CA VAL A 480 -6.52 12.42 26.22
C VAL A 480 -7.07 11.38 27.20
N SER A 481 -8.33 10.97 27.09
CA SER A 481 -8.93 9.95 27.97
C SER A 481 -8.54 8.50 27.64
N SER A 482 -8.07 8.22 26.41
CA SER A 482 -7.67 6.88 25.96
C SER A 482 -6.16 6.61 26.00
N GLN A 483 -5.33 7.60 26.37
CA GLN A 483 -3.89 7.44 26.47
C GLN A 483 -3.51 6.46 27.60
N GLY A 484 -2.48 5.64 27.38
CA GLY A 484 -1.86 4.83 28.42
C GLY A 484 -1.15 5.71 29.46
N LEU A 485 -1.51 5.57 30.73
CA LEU A 485 -0.98 6.39 31.83
C LEU A 485 -0.07 5.64 32.82
N LYS A 486 0.39 4.42 32.49
CA LYS A 486 1.11 3.54 33.43
C LYS A 486 2.16 2.63 32.77
N GLY A 487 3.30 2.49 33.44
CA GLY A 487 4.37 1.54 33.06
C GLY A 487 5.02 1.86 31.72
N HIS A 488 5.56 0.86 31.04
CA HIS A 488 6.21 1.03 29.72
C HIS A 488 5.24 1.47 28.61
N GLU A 489 3.92 1.42 28.87
CA GLU A 489 2.85 1.89 27.99
C GLU A 489 2.45 3.35 28.25
N GLU A 490 3.07 4.05 29.20
CA GLU A 490 2.86 5.47 29.45
C GLU A 490 3.11 6.31 28.19
N GLY A 491 2.15 7.16 27.82
CA GLY A 491 2.20 8.02 26.64
C GLY A 491 1.71 7.39 25.34
N SER A 492 1.47 6.07 25.32
CA SER A 492 1.08 5.34 24.10
C SER A 492 -0.43 5.14 23.97
N TRP A 493 -0.90 4.87 22.75
CA TRP A 493 -2.29 4.52 22.46
C TRP A 493 -2.41 3.14 21.82
N VAL A 494 -3.55 2.49 22.09
CA VAL A 494 -4.07 1.33 21.38
C VAL A 494 -5.56 1.59 21.18
N MET A 495 -6.05 1.47 19.94
CA MET A 495 -7.48 1.55 19.67
C MET A 495 -8.19 0.22 19.97
N PRO A 496 -9.53 0.21 20.09
CA PRO A 496 -10.33 -1.01 19.92
C PRO A 496 -9.96 -1.78 18.64
N ALA A 497 -10.29 -3.06 18.60
CA ALA A 497 -9.88 -3.98 17.53
C ALA A 497 -10.24 -3.48 16.12
N GLY A 498 -9.38 -3.78 15.15
CA GLY A 498 -9.55 -3.34 13.76
C GLY A 498 -8.24 -3.47 12.98
N HIS A 499 -8.31 -3.99 11.75
CA HIS A 499 -7.15 -4.59 11.08
C HIS A 499 -5.92 -3.67 10.90
N VAL A 500 -6.09 -2.36 10.75
CA VAL A 500 -4.94 -1.42 10.67
C VAL A 500 -4.25 -1.27 12.04
N SER A 501 -5.04 -1.23 13.12
CA SER A 501 -4.55 -1.24 14.51
C SER A 501 -3.84 -2.56 14.84
N ASP A 502 -4.28 -3.68 14.27
CA ASP A 502 -3.65 -4.99 14.48
C ASP A 502 -2.36 -5.20 13.65
N ARG A 503 -2.33 -4.69 12.41
CA ARG A 503 -1.12 -4.77 11.55
C ARG A 503 -0.03 -3.77 11.99
N GLY A 504 -0.41 -2.54 12.29
CA GLY A 504 0.50 -1.47 12.72
C GLY A 504 0.78 -1.43 14.24
N GLY A 505 -0.12 -1.99 15.04
CA GLY A 505 0.01 -2.06 16.49
C GLY A 505 0.05 -0.71 17.21
N ARG A 506 0.48 -0.77 18.48
CA ARG A 506 0.68 0.40 19.36
C ARG A 506 1.55 1.50 18.74
N LEU A 507 2.53 1.15 17.88
CA LEU A 507 3.36 2.16 17.21
C LEU A 507 2.53 3.02 16.27
N TYR A 508 1.73 2.39 15.40
CA TYR A 508 0.82 3.09 14.49
C TYR A 508 -0.21 3.91 15.28
N CYS A 509 -0.91 3.29 16.24
CA CYS A 509 -1.92 3.99 17.04
C CYS A 509 -1.34 5.20 17.80
N THR A 510 -0.16 5.06 18.42
CA THR A 510 0.50 6.17 19.12
C THR A 510 0.94 7.28 18.16
N SER A 511 1.49 6.92 17.00
CA SER A 511 1.94 7.91 16.02
C SER A 511 0.76 8.73 15.48
N MET A 512 -0.33 8.07 15.09
CA MET A 512 -1.55 8.73 14.60
C MET A 512 -2.18 9.61 15.70
N ALA A 513 -2.30 9.10 16.93
CA ALA A 513 -2.81 9.86 18.08
C ALA A 513 -1.94 11.07 18.46
N THR A 514 -0.64 11.06 18.16
CA THR A 514 0.27 12.19 18.44
C THR A 514 0.30 13.22 17.30
N MET A 515 -0.32 12.92 16.14
CA MET A 515 -0.45 13.84 15.01
C MET A 515 -1.82 14.55 14.91
N ILE A 516 -2.81 14.07 15.66
CA ILE A 516 -4.20 14.56 15.72
C ILE A 516 -4.32 15.66 16.79
#